data_AF-A0A2N2PUQ4-F1
#
_entry.id   AF-A0A2N2PUQ4-F1
#
_cell.length_a   1.000
_cell.length_b   1.000
_cell.length_c   1.000
_cell.angle_alpha   90.00
_cell.angle_beta   90.00
_cell.angle_gamma   90.00
#
_symmetry.space_group_name_H-M   'P 1'
#
loop_
_entity.id
_entity.type
_entity.pdbx_description
1 polymer ?
#
loop_
_entity_poly.entity_id
_entity_poly.type
_entity_poly.pdbx_seq_one_letter_code
_entity_poly.pdbx_strand_id
1 'polypeptide(L)'
;MAVRDPETEWLRARTYRRMTPAERMEIAARMYEDAVSLVRSSILHQDPGISPEDLEYEIRRRVLPRGLAELTEEAWRARGRNRT
;
A
#
# COMPACT_ATOMS: atom_id res chain seq x y z
N MET A 1 2.44 10.99 21.20
CA MET A 1 3.52 9.97 21.19
C MET A 1 3.08 8.83 22.08
N ALA A 2 3.03 7.60 21.57
CA ALA A 2 2.73 6.44 22.41
C ALA A 2 3.84 6.33 23.48
N VAL A 3 3.46 6.40 24.76
CA VAL A 3 4.38 6.21 25.88
C VAL A 3 4.92 4.79 25.79
N ARG A 4 6.23 4.65 25.62
CA ARG A 4 6.91 3.35 25.58
C ARG A 4 7.24 2.95 27.01
N ASP A 5 6.29 2.35 27.71
CA ASP A 5 6.61 1.73 28.99
C ASP A 5 7.41 0.43 28.74
N PRO A 6 8.36 0.07 29.62
CA PRO A 6 9.20 -1.11 29.43
C PRO A 6 8.43 -2.43 29.34
N GLU A 7 7.27 -2.53 29.98
CA GLU A 7 6.44 -3.75 30.00
C GLU A 7 5.73 -3.96 28.66
N THR A 8 5.13 -2.92 28.09
CA THR A 8 4.52 -3.01 26.74
C THR A 8 5.55 -3.21 25.64
N GLU A 9 6.74 -2.61 25.72
CA GLU A 9 7.81 -2.88 24.75
C GLU A 9 8.33 -4.33 24.87
N TRP A 10 8.45 -4.87 26.08
CA TRP A 10 8.81 -6.27 26.29
C TRP A 10 7.76 -7.22 25.70
N LEU A 11 6.47 -6.95 25.95
CA LEU A 11 5.38 -7.75 25.41
C LEU A 11 5.37 -7.70 23.88
N ARG A 12 5.56 -6.52 23.29
CA ARG A 12 5.63 -6.31 21.84
C ARG A 12 6.80 -7.08 21.22
N ALA A 13 7.98 -6.99 21.81
CA ALA A 13 9.16 -7.74 21.37
C ALA A 13 8.96 -9.26 21.47
N ARG A 14 8.33 -9.74 22.54
CA ARG A 14 8.00 -11.17 22.73
C ARG A 14 7.02 -11.66 21.66
N THR A 15 6.00 -10.87 21.34
CA THR A 15 5.04 -11.19 20.28
C THR A 15 5.73 -11.30 18.93
N TYR A 16 6.55 -10.32 18.54
CA TYR A 16 7.31 -10.41 17.30
C TYR A 16 8.24 -11.64 17.26
N ARG A 17 8.99 -11.91 18.33
CA ARG A 17 9.91 -13.06 18.38
C ARG A 17 9.22 -14.42 18.23
N ARG A 18 7.94 -14.52 18.55
CA ARG A 18 7.14 -15.74 18.39
C ARG A 18 6.62 -15.94 16.96
N MET A 19 6.55 -14.86 16.18
CA MET A 19 6.08 -14.93 14.80
C MET A 19 7.14 -15.53 13.89
N THR A 20 6.74 -16.59 13.18
CA THR A 20 7.45 -17.13 12.03
C THR A 20 7.55 -16.10 10.90
N PRO A 21 8.50 -16.26 9.96
CA PRO A 21 8.56 -15.44 8.76
C PRO A 21 7.24 -15.45 7.96
N ALA A 22 6.52 -16.57 7.91
CA ALA A 22 5.26 -16.71 7.20
C ALA A 22 4.15 -15.85 7.83
N GLU A 23 3.98 -15.90 9.15
CA GLU A 23 3.00 -15.08 9.87
C GLU A 23 3.28 -13.58 9.70
N ARG A 24 4.56 -13.19 9.67
CA ARG A 24 4.95 -11.80 9.40
C ARG A 24 4.58 -11.37 7.99
N MET A 25 4.79 -12.25 7.01
CA MET A 25 4.42 -11.99 5.61
C MET A 25 2.91 -11.87 5.45
N GLU A 26 2.14 -12.73 6.13
CA GLU A 26 0.68 -12.67 6.13
C GLU A 26 0.16 -11.35 6.70
N ILE A 27 0.72 -10.88 7.81
CA ILE A 27 0.37 -9.57 8.38
C ILE A 27 0.69 -8.45 7.37
N ALA A 28 1.87 -8.49 6.75
CA ALA A 28 2.26 -7.49 5.76
C ALA A 28 1.33 -7.49 4.53
N ALA A 29 0.92 -8.67 4.04
CA ALA A 29 -0.01 -8.82 2.93
C ALA A 29 -1.39 -8.24 3.27
N ARG A 30 -1.93 -8.56 4.45
CA ARG A 30 -3.21 -7.99 4.92
C ARG A 30 -3.15 -6.46 5.06
N MET A 31 -2.08 -5.93 5.65
CA MET A 31 -1.89 -4.48 5.75
C MET A 31 -1.83 -3.80 4.38
N TYR A 32 -1.20 -4.45 3.39
CA TYR A 32 -1.15 -3.94 2.01
C TYR A 32 -2.53 -3.94 1.35
N GLU A 33 -3.29 -5.02 1.49
CA GLU A 33 -4.67 -5.12 0.98
C GLU A 33 -5.58 -4.04 1.58
N ASP A 34 -5.51 -3.83 2.90
CA ASP A 34 -6.25 -2.79 3.60
C ASP A 34 -5.88 -1.38 3.08
N ALA A 35 -4.58 -1.11 2.91
CA ALA A 35 -4.11 0.16 2.38
C ALA A 35 -4.62 0.41 0.95
N VAL A 36 -4.57 -0.59 0.08
CA VAL A 36 -5.10 -0.51 -1.29
C VAL A 36 -6.61 -0.25 -1.27
N SER A 37 -7.35 -0.94 -0.41
CA SER A 37 -8.79 -0.79 -0.26
C SER A 37 -9.17 0.64 0.16
N LEU A 38 -8.52 1.17 1.20
CA LEU A 38 -8.74 2.54 1.68
C LEU A 38 -8.45 3.59 0.61
N VAL A 39 -7.31 3.46 -0.08
CA VAL A 39 -6.93 4.38 -1.17
C VAL A 39 -7.94 4.32 -2.31
N ARG A 40 -8.34 3.12 -2.73
CA ARG A 40 -9.35 2.91 -3.78
C ARG A 40 -10.67 3.58 -3.41
N SER A 41 -11.19 3.32 -2.20
CA SER A 41 -12.44 3.92 -1.73
C SER A 41 -12.35 5.44 -1.67
N SER A 42 -11.23 6.00 -1.23
CA SER A 42 -11.02 7.45 -1.21
C SER A 42 -11.01 8.06 -2.61
N ILE A 43 -10.41 7.39 -3.60
CA ILE A 43 -10.39 7.88 -5.00
C ILE A 43 -11.79 7.81 -5.59
N LEU A 44 -12.47 6.67 -5.50
CA LEU A 44 -13.83 6.49 -6.03
C LEU A 44 -14.85 7.42 -5.39
N HIS A 45 -14.64 7.80 -4.12
CA HIS A 45 -15.49 8.79 -3.46
C HIS A 45 -15.32 10.20 -4.05
N GLN A 46 -14.10 10.56 -4.48
CA GLN A 46 -13.79 11.87 -5.04
C GLN A 46 -14.11 11.95 -6.54
N ASP A 47 -13.85 10.86 -7.27
CA ASP A 47 -14.11 10.72 -8.70
C ASP A 47 -14.70 9.33 -9.00
N PRO A 48 -16.03 9.20 -8.98
CA PRO A 48 -16.70 7.94 -9.31
C PRO A 48 -16.58 7.55 -10.79
N GLY A 49 -16.19 8.47 -11.67
CA GLY A 49 -16.11 8.28 -13.12
C GLY A 49 -14.73 7.89 -13.63
N ILE A 50 -13.75 7.80 -12.75
CA ILE A 50 -12.37 7.44 -13.09
C ILE A 50 -12.31 6.11 -13.85
N SER A 51 -11.48 6.06 -14.89
CA SER A 51 -11.29 4.82 -15.65
C SER A 51 -10.61 3.76 -14.78
N PRO A 52 -10.85 2.46 -15.03
CA PRO A 52 -10.17 1.39 -14.31
C PRO A 52 -8.64 1.50 -14.37
N GLU A 53 -8.09 1.93 -15.52
CA GLU A 53 -6.65 2.08 -15.72
C GLU A 53 -6.06 3.27 -14.96
N ASP A 54 -6.78 4.39 -14.90
CA ASP A 54 -6.40 5.58 -14.11
C ASP A 54 -6.50 5.29 -12.62
N LEU A 55 -7.52 4.53 -12.21
CA LEU A 55 -7.68 4.10 -10.82
C LEU A 55 -6.53 3.20 -10.37
N GLU A 56 -6.14 2.23 -11.20
CA GLU A 56 -5.00 1.35 -10.91
C GLU A 56 -3.69 2.15 -10.79
N TYR A 57 -3.50 3.15 -11.65
CA TYR A 57 -2.35 4.06 -11.58
C TYR A 57 -2.32 4.86 -10.29
N GLU A 58 -3.43 5.54 -9.94
CA GLU A 58 -3.49 6.36 -8.74
C GLU A 58 -3.31 5.53 -7.46
N ILE A 59 -3.84 4.30 -7.43
CA ILE A 59 -3.60 3.36 -6.33
C ILE A 59 -2.10 3.04 -6.23
N ARG A 60 -1.46 2.62 -7.32
CA ARG A 60 -0.03 2.27 -7.31
C ARG A 60 0.85 3.45 -6.92
N ARG A 61 0.57 4.65 -7.44
CA ARG A 61 1.30 5.88 -7.14
C ARG A 61 1.27 6.24 -5.66
N ARG A 62 0.17 5.95 -4.96
CA ARG A 62 -0.05 6.30 -3.55
C ARG A 62 0.40 5.22 -2.57
N VAL A 63 0.31 3.94 -2.94
CA VAL A 63 0.63 2.80 -2.06
C VAL A 63 2.09 2.39 -2.17
N LEU A 64 2.70 2.49 -3.36
CA LEU A 64 4.08 2.05 -3.55
C LEU A 64 5.09 3.07 -3.00
N PRO A 65 6.23 2.61 -2.46
CA PRO A 65 7.38 3.47 -2.20
C PRO A 65 7.75 4.26 -3.46
N ARG A 66 8.19 5.51 -3.29
CA ARG A 66 8.45 6.45 -4.40
C ARG A 66 9.24 5.85 -5.58
N GLY A 67 10.35 5.16 -5.31
CA GLY A 67 11.15 4.52 -6.37
C GLY A 67 10.44 3.38 -7.11
N LEU A 68 9.48 2.70 -6.48
CA LEU A 68 8.65 1.69 -7.14
C LEU A 68 7.45 2.32 -7.87
N ALA A 69 6.90 3.40 -7.33
CA ALA A 69 5.86 4.18 -8.01
C ALA A 69 6.39 4.79 -9.32
N GLU A 70 7.61 5.31 -9.34
CA GLU A 70 8.24 5.91 -10.53
C GLU A 70 8.40 4.90 -11.69
N LEU A 71 8.67 3.62 -11.40
CA LEU A 71 8.70 2.55 -12.41
C LEU A 71 7.33 2.32 -13.07
N THR A 72 6.25 2.60 -12.34
CA THR A 72 4.90 2.49 -12.90
C THR A 72 4.58 3.67 -13.82
N GLU A 73 5.19 4.83 -13.62
CA GLU A 73 4.99 5.99 -14.50
C GLU A 73 5.54 5.78 -15.91
N GLU A 74 6.70 5.15 -16.06
CA GLU A 74 7.26 4.86 -17.38
C GLU A 74 6.37 3.91 -18.19
N ALA A 75 5.90 2.84 -17.55
CA ALA A 75 4.97 1.88 -18.16
C ALA A 75 3.63 2.55 -18.55
N TRP A 76 3.16 3.48 -17.72
CA TRP A 76 1.91 4.20 -17.97
C TRP A 76 2.05 5.24 -19.09
N ARG A 77 3.13 6.01 -19.11
CA ARG A 77 3.47 6.94 -20.20
C ARG A 77 3.65 6.22 -21.53
N ALA A 78 4.23 5.02 -21.54
CA ALA A 78 4.35 4.20 -22.74
C ALA A 78 2.98 3.79 -23.32
N ARG A 79 1.99 3.50 -22.45
CA ARG A 79 0.61 3.18 -22.89
C ARG A 79 -0.16 4.40 -23.39
N GLY A 80 0.03 5.57 -22.75
CA GLY A 80 -0.61 6.82 -23.17
C GLY A 80 -0.16 7.31 -24.56
N ARG A 81 1.09 7.04 -24.96
CA ARG A 81 1.61 7.39 -26.31
C ARG A 81 1.04 6.53 -27.45
N ASN A 82 0.45 5.38 -27.15
CA ASN A 82 -0.20 4.50 -28.15
C ASN A 82 -1.68 4.86 -28.41
N ARG A 83 -2.17 5.98 -27.83
CA ARG A 83 -3.55 6.47 -28.02
C ARG A 83 -3.64 7.70 -28.95
N THR A 84 -2.57 8.06 -29.64
CA THR A 84 -2.51 9.07 -30.73
C THR A 84 -2.00 8.43 -32.00
#